data_AF-A0A357R1Q1-F1
#
_entry.id   AF-A0A357R1Q1-F1
#
_cell.length_a   1.000
_cell.length_b   1.000
_cell.length_c   1.000
_cell.angle_alpha   90.00
_cell.angle_beta   90.00
_cell.angle_gamma   90.00
#
_symmetry.space_group_name_H-M   'P 1'
#
loop_
_entity.id
_entity.type
_entity.pdbx_description
1 polymer ?
#
loop_
_entity_poly.entity_id
_entity_poly.type
_entity_poly.pdbx_seq_one_letter_code
_entity_poly.pdbx_strand_id
1 'polypeptide(L)'
;MSSSKKMFRNLRILLLLVSLLIGSVQTDPSMVLADASGNDVSNLLTDFEFSITQGGQVLEEGSVLTSDPFSIAFSFGVPVLGDTPEPTSYVQKGDFAQFIIDDFALVGGASVLDLVFNGIKLGTVELSPIDDGRKTQIRVVFDGEDEVFDGSFSEVTARLNANLEYVGNDQGLEDQNYTVTILGKTFTVKVPAIERIYSGQKTGVKRGDEIDWTLRVEVKQGDQHVSLAGYKLVDDLENVGLLVSADPSQYDFYIGSTNDRSSATKIDSSLIIKEGEKYSLMLPEGTLSPVFVFFTTKIAEDFVTNGTKTTTNVARLYKDDVEKLVISDAVSYDNRWIEKQAGLIEYKTETVDGIEKTVAYITWFITVNHMGASLPNARIVDV
;
A
#
# COMPACT_ATOMS: atom_id res chain seq x y z
N MET A 1 16.78 7.30 26.07
CA MET A 1 17.18 7.14 24.65
C MET A 1 16.00 6.46 23.94
N SER A 2 14.86 7.09 23.64
CA SER A 2 14.59 8.27 22.81
C SER A 2 15.44 8.37 21.55
N SER A 3 14.89 7.86 20.43
CA SER A 3 14.78 8.53 19.13
C SER A 3 14.65 7.49 18.00
N SER A 4 13.90 7.84 16.97
CA SER A 4 13.70 7.14 15.69
C SER A 4 12.57 6.11 15.60
N LYS A 5 11.33 6.61 15.57
CA LYS A 5 10.20 5.98 14.84
C LYS A 5 9.39 7.07 14.11
N LYS A 6 10.01 7.72 13.14
CA LYS A 6 9.32 8.49 12.09
C LYS A 6 10.12 8.35 10.80
N MET A 7 9.85 7.29 10.05
CA MET A 7 10.17 7.21 8.62
C MET A 7 9.27 6.14 8.00
N PHE A 8 8.86 6.39 6.75
CA PHE A 8 7.89 5.63 5.96
C PHE A 8 6.42 6.01 6.18
N ARG A 9 6.06 7.26 5.83
CA ARG A 9 4.74 7.54 5.26
C ARG A 9 4.94 7.87 3.78
N ASN A 10 4.34 7.03 2.94
CA ASN A 10 4.66 6.86 1.53
C ASN A 10 4.41 8.09 0.67
N LEU A 11 5.35 8.28 -0.24
CA LEU A 11 5.32 9.08 -1.46
C LEU A 11 4.07 8.74 -2.30
N ARG A 12 3.11 9.66 -2.39
CA ARG A 12 2.12 9.69 -3.48
C ARG A 12 2.19 11.09 -4.12
N ILE A 13 2.82 11.15 -5.28
CA ILE A 13 2.89 12.32 -6.16
C ILE A 13 1.78 12.19 -7.21
N LEU A 14 1.32 13.36 -7.70
CA LEU A 14 0.57 13.67 -8.94
C LEU A 14 -0.94 13.93 -8.72
N LEU A 15 -1.58 15.04 -9.14
CA LEU A 15 -1.19 16.27 -9.86
C LEU A 15 -2.21 17.35 -9.43
N LEU A 16 -1.78 18.53 -9.00
CA LEU A 16 -2.68 19.69 -8.89
C LEU A 16 -2.02 20.87 -9.57
N LEU A 17 -2.59 21.26 -10.72
CA LEU A 17 -2.19 22.40 -11.52
C LEU A 17 -2.50 23.68 -10.74
N VAL A 18 -1.46 24.36 -10.25
CA VAL A 18 -1.53 25.78 -9.91
C VAL A 18 -0.35 26.46 -10.60
N SER A 19 -0.67 27.20 -11.66
CA SER A 19 0.22 28.17 -12.29
C SER A 19 0.01 29.54 -11.65
N LEU A 20 0.93 29.95 -10.78
CA LEU A 20 1.59 31.26 -10.87
C LEU A 20 2.80 31.29 -9.92
N LEU A 21 4.00 31.24 -10.49
CA LEU A 21 5.24 31.66 -9.83
C LEU A 21 5.30 33.19 -9.88
N ILE A 22 5.40 33.84 -8.72
CA ILE A 22 6.32 34.96 -8.54
C ILE A 22 7.16 34.62 -7.32
N GLY A 23 8.45 34.41 -7.57
CA GLY A 23 9.41 34.17 -6.52
C GLY A 23 9.77 35.47 -5.82
N SER A 24 9.78 35.41 -4.49
CA SER A 24 10.64 36.22 -3.65
C SER A 24 11.08 35.39 -2.47
N VAL A 25 12.39 35.23 -2.35
CA VAL A 25 13.07 34.79 -1.12
C VAL A 25 12.67 35.76 -0.01
N GLN A 26 12.01 35.29 1.05
CA GLN A 26 11.92 36.02 2.30
C GLN A 26 12.17 35.06 3.47
N THR A 27 13.23 35.39 4.20
CA THR A 27 13.59 34.91 5.52
C THR A 27 12.40 34.98 6.47
N ASP A 28 12.17 33.93 7.26
CA ASP A 28 11.27 33.95 8.42
C ASP A 28 11.53 35.18 9.29
N PRO A 29 10.61 36.15 9.38
CA PRO A 29 10.46 36.87 10.62
C PRO A 29 9.55 35.99 11.48
N SER A 30 10.08 35.47 12.59
CA SER A 30 9.27 35.15 13.74
C SER A 30 8.62 36.45 14.21
N MET A 31 7.53 36.85 13.53
CA MET A 31 6.80 38.06 13.82
C MET A 31 5.88 37.73 15.00
N VAL A 32 6.44 37.88 16.20
CA VAL A 32 5.67 37.88 17.43
C VAL A 32 4.71 39.06 17.33
N LEU A 33 3.43 38.77 17.08
CA LEU A 33 2.38 39.77 17.24
C LEU A 33 2.47 40.30 18.67
N ALA A 34 2.49 41.62 18.81
CA ALA A 34 2.37 42.27 20.10
C ALA A 34 1.13 41.72 20.83
N ASP A 35 1.25 41.49 22.14
CA ASP A 35 0.10 41.15 22.99
C ASP A 35 -1.03 42.14 22.68
N ALA A 36 -2.10 41.66 22.03
CA ALA A 36 -3.27 42.47 21.75
C ALA A 36 -3.88 42.84 23.10
N SER A 37 -3.73 44.09 23.50
CA SER A 37 -4.27 44.62 24.75
C SER A 37 -5.78 44.92 24.68
N GLY A 38 -6.41 44.71 23.52
CA GLY A 38 -7.85 44.87 23.31
C GLY A 38 -8.67 43.70 23.85
N ASN A 39 -9.99 43.82 23.76
CA ASN A 39 -10.92 42.84 24.32
C ASN A 39 -11.19 41.70 23.33
N ASP A 40 -11.54 40.52 23.87
CA ASP A 40 -12.10 39.43 23.05
C ASP A 40 -13.53 39.77 22.66
N VAL A 41 -13.74 40.05 21.38
CA VAL A 41 -15.03 40.42 20.78
C VAL A 41 -15.61 39.31 19.92
N SER A 42 -15.12 38.06 20.05
CA SER A 42 -15.60 36.92 19.25
C SER A 42 -17.14 36.76 19.28
N ASN A 43 -17.75 37.02 20.45
CA ASN A 43 -19.20 36.92 20.65
C ASN A 43 -19.99 38.13 20.12
N LEU A 44 -19.32 39.21 19.71
CA LEU A 44 -19.95 40.42 19.17
C LEU A 44 -20.14 40.34 17.65
N LEU A 45 -19.38 39.49 16.98
CA LEU A 45 -19.45 39.31 15.53
C LEU A 45 -20.83 38.78 15.10
N THR A 46 -21.30 39.22 13.93
CA THR A 46 -22.64 38.91 13.42
C THR A 46 -22.58 38.19 12.07
N ASP A 47 -23.73 37.85 11.50
CA ASP A 47 -23.87 37.43 10.09
C ASP A 47 -22.89 36.34 9.65
N PHE A 48 -22.71 35.36 10.52
CA PHE A 48 -21.79 34.25 10.28
C PHE A 48 -22.30 33.38 9.14
N GLU A 49 -21.56 33.38 8.04
CA GLU A 49 -21.73 32.43 6.94
C GLU A 49 -20.52 31.51 6.87
N PHE A 50 -20.78 30.24 6.57
CA PHE A 50 -19.75 29.21 6.54
C PHE A 50 -20.05 28.19 5.44
N SER A 51 -19.02 27.86 4.68
CA SER A 51 -19.06 26.82 3.65
C SER A 51 -17.79 25.97 3.71
N ILE A 52 -17.96 24.68 3.44
CA ILE A 52 -16.87 23.73 3.26
C ILE A 52 -16.86 23.30 1.81
N THR A 53 -15.69 23.22 1.19
CA THR A 53 -15.51 22.63 -0.13
C THR A 53 -14.48 21.50 -0.08
N GLN A 54 -14.84 20.30 -0.51
CA GLN A 54 -13.93 19.16 -0.66
C GLN A 54 -14.09 18.57 -2.06
N GLY A 55 -12.98 18.32 -2.78
CA GLY A 55 -13.04 17.82 -4.16
C GLY A 55 -13.78 18.72 -5.15
N GLY A 56 -13.90 20.03 -4.86
CA GLY A 56 -14.63 21.00 -5.68
C GLY A 56 -16.14 21.02 -5.45
N GLN A 57 -16.67 20.27 -4.49
CA GLN A 57 -18.08 20.30 -4.10
C GLN A 57 -18.28 21.01 -2.76
N VAL A 58 -19.30 21.86 -2.69
CA VAL A 58 -19.74 22.47 -1.43
C VAL A 58 -20.48 21.43 -0.61
N LEU A 59 -20.12 21.32 0.67
CA LEU A 59 -20.69 20.36 1.61
C LEU A 59 -21.66 21.08 2.56
N GLU A 60 -22.86 20.53 2.67
CA GLU A 60 -23.88 20.98 3.61
C GLU A 60 -23.68 20.33 4.98
N GLU A 61 -24.29 20.92 6.01
CA GLU A 61 -24.29 20.32 7.36
C GLU A 61 -24.83 18.89 7.34
N GLY A 62 -24.18 17.99 8.10
CA GLY A 62 -24.49 16.56 8.09
C GLY A 62 -23.86 15.76 6.95
N SER A 63 -23.14 16.41 6.02
CA SER A 63 -22.39 15.71 4.96
C SER A 63 -21.22 14.90 5.51
N VAL A 64 -20.73 13.96 4.69
CA VAL A 64 -19.57 13.13 4.98
C VAL A 64 -18.32 13.71 4.30
N LEU A 65 -17.32 14.06 5.10
CA LEU A 65 -15.97 14.42 4.68
C LEU A 65 -15.12 13.14 4.52
N THR A 66 -14.20 13.12 3.56
CA THR A 66 -13.07 12.18 3.58
C THR A 66 -11.95 12.73 4.45
N SER A 67 -10.94 11.91 4.73
CA SER A 67 -9.70 12.35 5.38
C SER A 67 -8.80 13.24 4.51
N ASP A 68 -9.19 13.53 3.26
CA ASP A 68 -8.42 14.39 2.35
C ASP A 68 -8.55 15.87 2.73
N PRO A 69 -7.59 16.73 2.32
CA PRO A 69 -7.69 18.16 2.55
C PRO A 69 -8.98 18.80 1.99
N PHE A 70 -9.51 19.77 2.71
CA PHE A 70 -10.67 20.56 2.30
C PHE A 70 -10.44 22.05 2.54
N SER A 71 -11.21 22.89 1.86
CA SER A 71 -11.20 24.34 2.06
C SER A 71 -12.40 24.75 2.89
N ILE A 72 -12.16 25.58 3.89
CA ILE A 72 -13.21 26.34 4.56
C ILE A 72 -13.22 27.77 4.02
N ALA A 73 -14.42 28.31 3.88
CA ALA A 73 -14.64 29.73 3.67
C ALA A 73 -15.69 30.20 4.68
N PHE A 74 -15.36 31.21 5.45
CA PHE A 74 -16.31 31.81 6.37
C PHE A 74 -16.27 33.33 6.31
N SER A 75 -17.41 33.94 6.56
CA SER A 75 -17.56 35.39 6.66
C SER A 75 -18.39 35.74 7.88
N PHE A 76 -18.19 36.96 8.36
CA PHE A 76 -18.88 37.51 9.50
C PHE A 76 -18.97 39.03 9.36
N GLY A 77 -20.04 39.60 9.92
CA GLY A 77 -20.20 41.01 10.16
C GLY A 77 -19.38 41.46 11.37
N VAL A 78 -18.86 42.68 11.31
CA VAL A 78 -18.09 43.33 12.36
C VAL A 78 -18.86 44.59 12.76
N PRO A 79 -19.60 44.57 13.88
CA PRO A 79 -20.33 45.76 14.32
C PRO A 79 -19.35 46.91 14.62
N VAL A 80 -19.55 48.06 13.99
CA VAL A 80 -18.71 49.26 14.13
C VAL A 80 -19.54 50.49 14.51
N LEU A 81 -18.89 51.55 14.97
CA LEU A 81 -19.56 52.77 15.42
C LEU A 81 -20.48 53.40 14.36
N GLY A 82 -20.17 53.25 13.06
CA GLY A 82 -20.95 53.84 11.98
C GLY A 82 -22.23 53.06 11.60
N ASP A 83 -22.51 51.90 12.22
CA ASP A 83 -23.70 51.11 11.91
C ASP A 83 -25.01 51.81 12.29
N THR A 84 -26.08 51.50 11.55
CA THR A 84 -27.42 52.06 11.78
C THR A 84 -28.47 50.94 11.96
N PRO A 85 -29.22 50.90 13.09
CA PRO A 85 -29.11 51.79 14.25
C PRO A 85 -27.77 51.62 14.96
N GLU A 86 -27.31 52.68 15.66
CA GLU A 86 -26.05 52.67 16.39
C GLU A 86 -26.02 51.48 17.38
N PRO A 87 -25.01 50.61 17.31
CA PRO A 87 -24.97 49.39 18.10
C PRO A 87 -24.64 49.71 19.57
N THR A 88 -25.25 48.97 20.50
CA THR A 88 -24.96 49.14 21.95
C THR A 88 -23.56 48.70 22.34
N SER A 89 -22.92 47.89 21.49
CA SER A 89 -21.53 47.45 21.62
C SER A 89 -20.97 47.25 20.23
N TYR A 90 -19.75 47.71 19.99
CA TYR A 90 -19.07 47.63 18.70
C TYR A 90 -17.60 47.26 18.90
N VAL A 91 -16.99 46.75 17.84
CA VAL A 91 -15.58 46.38 17.79
C VAL A 91 -14.73 47.65 17.73
N GLN A 92 -13.74 47.74 18.61
CA GLN A 92 -12.77 48.83 18.64
C GLN A 92 -11.44 48.39 18.05
N LYS A 93 -10.68 49.36 17.52
CA LYS A 93 -9.34 49.10 17.03
C LYS A 93 -8.47 48.50 18.15
N GLY A 94 -7.82 47.38 17.85
CA GLY A 94 -7.00 46.61 18.77
C GLY A 94 -7.72 45.47 19.49
N ASP A 95 -9.05 45.39 19.42
CA ASP A 95 -9.80 44.20 19.86
C ASP A 95 -9.43 42.97 19.02
N PHE A 96 -9.77 41.79 19.51
CA PHE A 96 -9.49 40.54 18.80
C PHE A 96 -10.66 39.55 18.83
N ALA A 97 -10.70 38.65 17.86
CA ALA A 97 -11.60 37.50 17.84
C ALA A 97 -10.81 36.20 17.64
N GLN A 98 -11.31 35.09 18.16
CA GLN A 98 -10.65 33.80 18.10
C GLN A 98 -11.63 32.67 17.78
N PHE A 99 -11.24 31.84 16.81
CA PHE A 99 -11.94 30.61 16.47
C PHE A 99 -10.98 29.43 16.62
N ILE A 100 -11.46 28.34 17.23
CA ILE A 100 -10.71 27.09 17.35
C ILE A 100 -11.44 26.03 16.55
N ILE A 101 -10.70 25.32 15.71
CA ILE A 101 -11.19 24.20 14.93
C ILE A 101 -10.45 22.95 15.44
N ASP A 102 -11.21 22.07 16.10
CA ASP A 102 -10.70 20.83 16.70
C ASP A 102 -10.50 19.73 15.65
N ASP A 103 -9.51 18.86 15.84
CA ASP A 103 -9.21 17.69 15.00
C ASP A 103 -8.79 17.99 13.55
N PHE A 104 -8.44 19.24 13.26
CA PHE A 104 -8.00 19.69 11.93
C PHE A 104 -6.70 20.51 12.00
N ALA A 105 -5.76 20.16 11.13
CA ALA A 105 -4.50 20.88 10.96
C ALA A 105 -4.55 21.79 9.74
N LEU A 106 -3.80 22.89 9.81
CA LEU A 106 -3.67 23.86 8.73
C LEU A 106 -2.73 23.34 7.64
N VAL A 107 -3.23 23.25 6.41
CA VAL A 107 -2.44 22.86 5.24
C VAL A 107 -1.54 24.04 4.84
N GLY A 108 -0.23 23.80 4.80
CA GLY A 108 0.78 24.82 4.51
C GLY A 108 1.44 25.45 5.74
N GLY A 109 0.98 25.10 6.95
CA GLY A 109 1.53 25.61 8.20
C GLY A 109 1.05 27.01 8.56
N ALA A 110 1.62 27.58 9.63
CA ALA A 110 1.20 28.87 10.16
C ALA A 110 1.30 29.99 9.12
N SER A 111 0.35 30.91 9.14
CA SER A 111 0.34 32.06 8.22
C SER A 111 -0.28 33.29 8.87
N VAL A 112 0.18 34.46 8.42
CA VAL A 112 -0.36 35.77 8.80
C VAL A 112 -0.82 36.47 7.53
N LEU A 113 -2.07 36.96 7.53
CA LEU A 113 -2.74 37.53 6.38
C LEU A 113 -3.40 38.86 6.78
N ASP A 114 -3.45 39.82 5.86
CA ASP A 114 -4.29 41.01 6.05
C ASP A 114 -5.77 40.63 5.89
N LEU A 115 -6.59 41.06 6.84
CA LEU A 115 -8.04 41.04 6.72
C LEU A 115 -8.50 42.34 6.06
N VAL A 116 -9.26 42.23 4.98
CA VAL A 116 -9.61 43.37 4.13
C VAL A 116 -11.12 43.49 3.97
N PHE A 117 -11.64 44.72 4.11
CA PHE A 117 -13.01 45.12 3.81
C PHE A 117 -12.98 46.18 2.70
N ASN A 118 -13.63 45.93 1.55
CA ASN A 118 -13.67 46.86 0.42
C ASN A 118 -12.31 47.43 -0.04
N GLY A 119 -11.23 46.65 0.09
CA GLY A 119 -9.87 47.07 -0.25
C GLY A 119 -9.13 47.84 0.86
N ILE A 120 -9.80 48.10 1.99
CA ILE A 120 -9.26 48.75 3.19
C ILE A 120 -8.87 47.67 4.20
N LYS A 121 -7.70 47.81 4.82
CA LYS A 121 -7.26 46.89 5.87
C LYS A 121 -8.19 47.04 7.08
N LEU A 122 -8.88 45.96 7.42
CA LEU A 122 -9.73 45.82 8.60
C LEU A 122 -8.93 45.29 9.80
N GLY A 123 -7.95 44.44 9.54
CA GLY A 123 -7.14 43.85 10.60
C GLY A 123 -6.11 42.87 10.08
N THR A 124 -5.61 42.03 10.98
CA THR A 124 -4.62 40.99 10.70
C THR A 124 -5.16 39.64 11.20
N VAL A 125 -5.03 38.59 10.39
CA VAL A 125 -5.41 37.23 10.75
C VAL A 125 -4.17 36.36 10.88
N GLU A 126 -4.06 35.68 12.01
CA GLU A 126 -3.11 34.62 12.25
C GLU A 126 -3.83 33.26 12.21
N LEU A 127 -3.35 32.38 11.33
CA LEU A 127 -3.74 30.99 11.28
C LEU A 127 -2.57 30.19 11.84
N SER A 128 -2.77 29.49 12.96
CA SER A 128 -1.69 28.77 13.64
C SER A 128 -2.13 27.38 14.11
N PRO A 129 -1.27 26.35 13.92
CA PRO A 129 -1.48 25.08 14.59
C PRO A 129 -1.30 25.25 16.10
N ILE A 130 -2.22 24.70 16.88
CA ILE A 130 -2.12 24.59 18.35
C ILE A 130 -2.28 23.11 18.76
N ASP A 131 -2.04 22.80 20.03
CA ASP A 131 -2.20 21.44 20.58
C ASP A 131 -1.40 20.39 19.77
N ASP A 132 -0.09 20.64 19.60
CA ASP A 132 0.82 19.84 18.77
C ASP A 132 0.36 19.64 17.31
N GLY A 133 -0.45 20.57 16.79
CA GLY A 133 -0.98 20.54 15.43
C GLY A 133 -2.28 19.76 15.29
N ARG A 134 -2.91 19.32 16.40
CA ARG A 134 -4.23 18.67 16.38
C ARG A 134 -5.39 19.64 16.18
N LYS A 135 -5.16 20.93 16.38
CA LYS A 135 -6.19 21.97 16.25
C LYS A 135 -5.63 23.15 15.48
N THR A 136 -6.52 23.87 14.83
CA THR A 136 -6.18 25.13 14.16
C THR A 136 -6.82 26.28 14.92
N GLN A 137 -6.01 27.26 15.31
CA GLN A 137 -6.48 28.54 15.83
C GLN A 137 -6.51 29.55 14.68
N ILE A 138 -7.63 30.27 14.58
CA ILE A 138 -7.79 31.43 13.72
C ILE A 138 -7.96 32.62 14.65
N ARG A 139 -6.97 33.50 14.71
CA ARG A 139 -6.99 34.71 15.53
C ARG A 139 -7.04 35.93 14.64
N VAL A 140 -8.05 36.77 14.83
CA VAL A 140 -8.22 38.04 14.13
C VAL A 140 -7.91 39.16 15.10
N VAL A 141 -7.02 40.06 14.74
CA VAL A 141 -6.77 41.31 15.48
C VAL A 141 -7.28 42.46 14.62
N PHE A 142 -8.16 43.29 15.17
CA PHE A 142 -8.76 44.42 14.47
C PHE A 142 -7.82 45.65 14.52
N ASP A 143 -6.67 45.55 13.87
CA ASP A 143 -5.59 46.57 13.85
C ASP A 143 -5.52 47.37 12.54
N GLY A 144 -6.60 47.37 11.76
CA GLY A 144 -6.68 48.03 10.46
C GLY A 144 -6.70 49.56 10.49
N GLU A 145 -7.12 50.17 9.38
CA GLU A 145 -7.16 51.62 9.21
C GLU A 145 -8.16 52.28 10.17
N ASP A 146 -7.84 53.48 10.65
CA ASP A 146 -8.66 54.19 11.66
C ASP A 146 -10.09 54.48 11.18
N GLU A 147 -10.26 54.77 9.89
CA GLU A 147 -11.56 55.10 9.26
C GLU A 147 -12.60 53.97 9.44
N VAL A 148 -12.15 52.72 9.56
CA VAL A 148 -13.05 51.57 9.80
C VAL A 148 -13.71 51.64 11.18
N PHE A 149 -13.02 52.25 12.15
CA PHE A 149 -13.42 52.24 13.57
C PHE A 149 -13.88 53.61 14.09
N ASP A 150 -13.74 54.69 13.32
CA ASP A 150 -14.07 56.07 13.73
C ASP A 150 -15.52 56.50 13.44
N GLY A 151 -16.30 55.63 12.82
CA GLY A 151 -17.69 55.88 12.42
C GLY A 151 -17.88 56.24 10.94
N SER A 152 -16.81 56.27 10.14
CA SER A 152 -16.89 56.55 8.70
C SER A 152 -17.49 55.41 7.87
N PHE A 153 -17.36 54.16 8.35
CA PHE A 153 -17.91 52.97 7.70
C PHE A 153 -19.01 52.31 8.52
N SER A 154 -19.91 51.63 7.81
CA SER A 154 -20.99 50.80 8.33
C SER A 154 -21.05 49.49 7.53
N GLU A 155 -21.77 48.49 8.04
CA GLU A 155 -21.97 47.17 7.42
C GLU A 155 -20.64 46.48 7.08
N VAL A 156 -19.67 46.62 7.99
CA VAL A 156 -18.34 46.05 7.81
C VAL A 156 -18.42 44.53 7.85
N THR A 157 -17.87 43.89 6.82
CA THR A 157 -17.83 42.42 6.70
C THR A 157 -16.42 41.93 6.43
N ALA A 158 -16.14 40.75 6.96
CA ALA A 158 -14.86 40.06 6.84
C ALA A 158 -15.08 38.72 6.17
N ARG A 159 -14.10 38.28 5.36
CA ARG A 159 -14.09 36.94 4.78
C ARG A 159 -12.72 36.31 4.90
N LEU A 160 -12.70 35.05 5.29
CA LEU A 160 -11.50 34.24 5.45
C LEU A 160 -11.65 32.90 4.76
N ASN A 161 -10.53 32.40 4.25
CA ASN A 161 -10.43 31.07 3.69
C ASN A 161 -9.22 30.37 4.30
N ALA A 162 -9.34 29.08 4.60
CA ALA A 162 -8.24 28.26 5.05
C ALA A 162 -8.37 26.85 4.47
N ASN A 163 -7.24 26.18 4.26
CA ASN A 163 -7.21 24.78 3.85
C ASN A 163 -6.83 23.94 5.07
N LEU A 164 -7.63 22.92 5.34
CA LEU A 164 -7.50 22.08 6.53
C LEU A 164 -7.40 20.60 6.13
N GLU A 165 -6.73 19.81 6.94
CA GLU A 165 -6.71 18.34 6.82
C GLU A 165 -7.10 17.69 8.16
N TYR A 166 -7.78 16.55 8.10
CA TYR A 166 -8.19 15.83 9.31
C TYR A 166 -6.99 15.18 10.00
N VAL A 167 -6.83 15.46 11.29
CA VAL A 167 -5.75 14.95 12.14
C VAL A 167 -6.26 14.39 13.48
N GLY A 168 -7.56 14.10 13.55
CA GLY A 168 -8.21 13.59 14.75
C GLY A 168 -7.76 12.16 15.09
N ASN A 169 -8.54 11.18 14.63
CA ASN A 169 -8.29 9.77 14.91
C ASN A 169 -7.53 9.09 13.77
N ASP A 170 -6.59 8.23 14.14
CA ASP A 170 -5.82 7.42 13.20
C ASP A 170 -6.69 6.35 12.52
N GLN A 171 -6.21 5.85 11.38
CA GLN A 171 -6.84 4.73 10.68
C GLN A 171 -6.85 3.47 11.55
N GLY A 172 -7.96 2.75 11.52
CA GLY A 172 -8.11 1.44 12.16
C GLY A 172 -8.07 0.28 11.17
N LEU A 173 -8.41 -0.92 11.65
CA LEU A 173 -8.56 -2.11 10.80
C LEU A 173 -9.85 -2.10 9.97
N GLU A 174 -10.80 -1.27 10.36
CA GLU A 174 -12.10 -1.08 9.71
C GLU A 174 -12.32 0.40 9.41
N ASP A 175 -13.16 0.67 8.41
CA ASP A 175 -13.64 2.01 8.11
C ASP A 175 -14.37 2.56 9.35
N GLN A 176 -14.03 3.79 9.73
CA GLN A 176 -14.63 4.46 10.89
C GLN A 176 -15.19 5.81 10.52
N ASN A 177 -16.28 6.18 11.19
CA ASN A 177 -16.94 7.46 11.06
C ASN A 177 -16.82 8.21 12.39
N TYR A 178 -16.38 9.46 12.34
CA TYR A 178 -16.30 10.33 13.51
C TYR A 178 -17.14 11.57 13.30
N THR A 179 -17.95 11.90 14.29
CA THR A 179 -18.65 13.20 14.33
C THR A 179 -17.66 14.28 14.71
N VAL A 180 -17.62 15.35 13.92
CA VAL A 180 -16.77 16.51 14.14
C VAL A 180 -17.60 17.79 14.06
N THR A 181 -17.11 18.85 14.71
CA THR A 181 -17.70 20.18 14.64
C THR A 181 -16.70 21.14 14.02
N ILE A 182 -17.12 21.86 12.97
CA ILE A 182 -16.30 22.87 12.31
C ILE A 182 -17.08 24.18 12.34
N LEU A 183 -16.57 25.18 13.05
CA LEU A 183 -17.19 26.50 13.23
C LEU A 183 -18.69 26.42 13.59
N GLY A 184 -19.03 25.52 14.53
CA GLY A 184 -20.39 25.35 15.04
C GLY A 184 -21.30 24.43 14.22
N LYS A 185 -20.88 23.97 13.02
CA LYS A 185 -21.64 23.01 12.21
C LYS A 185 -21.14 21.58 12.38
N THR A 186 -22.04 20.61 12.34
CA THR A 186 -21.71 19.19 12.56
C THR A 186 -21.51 18.44 11.24
N PHE A 187 -20.43 17.67 11.15
CA PHE A 187 -20.11 16.81 10.01
C PHE A 187 -19.71 15.41 10.46
N THR A 188 -19.67 14.47 9.52
CA THR A 188 -19.06 13.16 9.72
C THR A 188 -17.77 13.08 8.91
N VAL A 189 -16.65 12.69 9.52
CA VAL A 189 -15.43 12.33 8.78
C VAL A 189 -15.38 10.82 8.64
N LYS A 190 -15.28 10.34 7.41
CA LYS A 190 -15.00 8.94 7.10
C LYS A 190 -13.49 8.73 7.00
N VAL A 191 -12.94 7.96 7.94
CA VAL A 191 -11.55 7.51 7.94
C VAL A 191 -11.50 6.08 7.40
N PRO A 192 -10.86 5.84 6.26
CA PRO A 192 -10.79 4.49 5.68
C PRO A 192 -9.91 3.57 6.55
N ALA A 193 -10.19 2.27 6.49
CA ALA A 193 -9.32 1.25 7.07
C ALA A 193 -7.90 1.34 6.53
N ILE A 194 -6.92 0.92 7.33
CA ILE A 194 -5.54 0.74 6.88
C ILE A 194 -5.54 -0.25 5.71
N GLU A 195 -4.82 0.09 4.64
CA GLU A 195 -4.71 -0.75 3.45
C GLU A 195 -4.00 -2.09 3.77
N ARG A 196 -4.47 -3.17 3.15
CA ARG A 196 -3.81 -4.47 3.26
C ARG A 196 -2.63 -4.55 2.29
N ILE A 197 -1.46 -4.90 2.81
CA ILE A 197 -0.25 -5.11 2.04
C ILE A 197 -0.07 -6.61 1.82
N TYR A 198 0.05 -7.01 0.55
CA TYR A 198 0.23 -8.38 0.12
C TYR A 198 1.69 -8.60 -0.31
N SER A 199 2.30 -9.67 0.18
CA SER A 199 3.66 -10.06 -0.19
C SER A 199 3.78 -11.57 -0.23
N GLY A 200 4.76 -12.07 -0.99
CA GLY A 200 4.99 -13.51 -1.06
C GLY A 200 6.28 -13.84 -1.76
N GLN A 201 6.66 -15.11 -1.63
CA GLN A 201 7.87 -15.67 -2.18
C GLN A 201 7.59 -17.10 -2.60
N LYS A 202 8.15 -17.52 -3.73
CA LYS A 202 8.14 -18.91 -4.16
C LYS A 202 9.58 -19.36 -4.31
N THR A 203 9.85 -20.61 -3.96
CA THR A 203 11.17 -21.23 -4.13
C THR A 203 11.01 -22.66 -4.58
N GLY A 204 11.78 -23.09 -5.57
CA GLY A 204 11.87 -24.50 -5.98
C GLY A 204 13.26 -25.09 -5.71
N VAL A 205 13.30 -26.34 -5.22
CA VAL A 205 14.54 -27.10 -5.01
C VAL A 205 14.46 -28.43 -5.73
N LYS A 206 15.34 -28.64 -6.72
CA LYS A 206 15.43 -29.93 -7.44
C LYS A 206 15.97 -31.04 -6.54
N ARG A 207 15.34 -32.21 -6.59
CA ARG A 207 15.79 -33.45 -5.96
C ARG A 207 15.51 -34.63 -6.89
N GLY A 208 16.55 -35.24 -7.44
CA GLY A 208 16.38 -36.27 -8.47
C GLY A 208 15.61 -35.73 -9.67
N ASP A 209 14.58 -36.44 -10.11
CA ASP A 209 13.64 -36.04 -11.17
C ASP A 209 12.44 -35.24 -10.67
N GLU A 210 12.51 -34.68 -9.46
CA GLU A 210 11.45 -33.90 -8.84
C GLU A 210 11.91 -32.49 -8.45
N ILE A 211 10.94 -31.59 -8.22
CA ILE A 211 11.15 -30.26 -7.67
C ILE A 211 10.23 -30.07 -6.46
N ASP A 212 10.83 -29.82 -5.30
CA ASP A 212 10.12 -29.42 -4.09
C ASP A 212 9.84 -27.91 -4.14
N TRP A 213 8.57 -27.54 -4.20
CA TRP A 213 8.12 -26.16 -4.21
C TRP A 213 7.69 -25.73 -2.80
N THR A 214 8.09 -24.51 -2.44
CA THR A 214 7.62 -23.81 -1.25
C THR A 214 7.08 -22.45 -1.68
N LEU A 215 5.87 -22.14 -1.25
CA LEU A 215 5.28 -20.82 -1.39
C LEU A 215 5.08 -20.21 -0.01
N ARG A 216 5.49 -18.96 0.17
CA ARG A 216 5.18 -18.13 1.33
C ARG A 216 4.23 -17.01 0.90
N VAL A 217 3.13 -16.84 1.62
CA VAL A 217 2.20 -15.72 1.44
C VAL A 217 2.06 -14.99 2.77
N GLU A 218 2.21 -13.67 2.74
CA GLU A 218 2.06 -12.81 3.91
C GLU A 218 1.20 -11.60 3.55
N VAL A 219 0.13 -11.44 4.31
CA VAL A 219 -0.77 -10.29 4.25
C VAL A 219 -0.77 -9.59 5.60
N LYS A 220 -0.55 -8.27 5.58
CA LYS A 220 -0.60 -7.42 6.77
C LYS A 220 -1.57 -6.27 6.58
N GLN A 221 -2.17 -5.82 7.68
CA GLN A 221 -2.95 -4.59 7.76
C GLN A 221 -2.36 -3.75 8.89
N GLY A 222 -1.64 -2.69 8.52
CA GLY A 222 -0.69 -2.07 9.44
C GLY A 222 0.37 -3.09 9.88
N ASP A 223 0.57 -3.21 11.19
CA ASP A 223 1.52 -4.18 11.77
C ASP A 223 0.89 -5.56 12.05
N GLN A 224 -0.42 -5.72 11.83
CA GLN A 224 -1.13 -6.95 12.19
C GLN A 224 -1.18 -7.95 11.03
N HIS A 225 -1.01 -9.23 11.37
CA HIS A 225 -1.19 -10.33 10.44
C HIS A 225 -2.68 -10.58 10.16
N VAL A 226 -3.02 -10.69 8.88
CA VAL A 226 -4.40 -10.91 8.44
C VAL A 226 -4.71 -12.41 8.38
N SER A 227 -5.94 -12.79 8.76
CA SER A 227 -6.46 -14.13 8.50
C SER A 227 -6.59 -14.36 7.00
N LEU A 228 -6.06 -15.48 6.54
CA LEU A 228 -6.12 -15.90 5.14
C LEU A 228 -7.21 -16.93 4.87
N ALA A 229 -8.06 -17.22 5.86
CA ALA A 229 -9.22 -18.08 5.67
C ALA A 229 -10.09 -17.58 4.49
N GLY A 230 -10.43 -18.50 3.58
CA GLY A 230 -11.24 -18.20 2.40
C GLY A 230 -10.52 -17.44 1.28
N TYR A 231 -9.22 -17.18 1.41
CA TYR A 231 -8.41 -16.79 0.25
C TYR A 231 -8.20 -18.00 -0.66
N LYS A 232 -8.10 -17.74 -1.97
CA LYS A 232 -7.85 -18.77 -2.99
C LYS A 232 -6.44 -18.61 -3.53
N LEU A 233 -5.62 -19.63 -3.36
CA LEU A 233 -4.29 -19.72 -3.95
C LEU A 233 -4.37 -20.61 -5.21
N VAL A 234 -3.96 -20.09 -6.36
CA VAL A 234 -3.99 -20.81 -7.63
C VAL A 234 -2.57 -21.04 -8.12
N ASP A 235 -2.20 -22.29 -8.34
CA ASP A 235 -0.90 -22.69 -8.91
C ASP A 235 -1.11 -23.30 -10.30
N ASP A 236 -0.37 -22.80 -11.29
CA ASP A 236 -0.48 -23.24 -12.69
C ASP A 236 0.69 -24.16 -13.05
N LEU A 237 0.43 -25.47 -13.12
CA LEU A 237 1.45 -26.50 -13.33
C LEU A 237 1.58 -26.95 -14.78
N GLU A 238 0.86 -26.33 -15.73
CA GLU A 238 0.80 -26.76 -17.14
C GLU A 238 2.19 -26.91 -17.78
N ASN A 239 3.13 -26.02 -17.45
CA ASN A 239 4.51 -26.04 -17.95
C ASN A 239 5.55 -26.42 -16.88
N VAL A 240 5.09 -26.90 -15.72
CA VAL A 240 5.95 -27.20 -14.57
C VAL A 240 6.25 -28.70 -14.50
N GLY A 241 5.21 -29.51 -14.62
CA GLY A 241 5.29 -30.96 -14.41
C GLY A 241 4.10 -31.46 -13.60
N LEU A 242 3.95 -32.78 -13.52
CA LEU A 242 2.83 -33.39 -12.81
C LEU A 242 3.03 -33.28 -11.30
N LEU A 243 1.96 -32.99 -10.57
CA LEU A 243 1.97 -33.04 -9.10
C LEU A 243 2.29 -34.47 -8.64
N VAL A 244 3.28 -34.60 -7.75
CA VAL A 244 3.60 -35.87 -7.09
C VAL A 244 2.60 -36.08 -5.96
N SER A 245 1.90 -37.21 -5.97
CA SER A 245 0.94 -37.60 -4.93
C SER A 245 1.12 -39.06 -4.56
N ALA A 246 1.04 -39.37 -3.26
CA ALA A 246 1.06 -40.74 -2.76
C ALA A 246 -0.19 -41.55 -3.16
N ASP A 247 -1.32 -40.85 -3.35
CA ASP A 247 -2.59 -41.42 -3.80
C ASP A 247 -3.05 -40.68 -5.07
N PRO A 248 -3.15 -41.36 -6.22
CA PRO A 248 -3.59 -40.73 -7.48
C PRO A 248 -4.98 -40.10 -7.43
N SER A 249 -5.80 -40.44 -6.43
CA SER A 249 -7.13 -39.85 -6.19
C SER A 249 -7.11 -38.61 -5.30
N GLN A 250 -5.94 -38.22 -4.79
CA GLN A 250 -5.75 -37.08 -3.88
C GLN A 250 -4.66 -36.13 -4.37
N TYR A 251 -4.61 -34.95 -3.75
CA TYR A 251 -3.60 -33.93 -4.02
C TYR A 251 -2.74 -33.69 -2.78
N ASP A 252 -1.42 -33.79 -2.94
CA ASP A 252 -0.45 -33.68 -1.85
C ASP A 252 0.09 -32.25 -1.71
N PHE A 253 -0.81 -31.34 -1.35
CA PHE A 253 -0.46 -30.00 -0.88
C PHE A 253 -0.46 -29.96 0.65
N TYR A 254 0.53 -29.30 1.23
CA TYR A 254 0.68 -29.15 2.68
C TYR A 254 0.73 -27.68 3.05
N ILE A 255 0.15 -27.32 4.19
CA ILE A 255 0.06 -25.95 4.71
C ILE A 255 0.68 -25.86 6.11
N GLY A 256 1.45 -24.81 6.36
CA GLY A 256 2.10 -24.58 7.65
C GLY A 256 2.31 -23.10 7.96
N SER A 257 2.60 -22.78 9.22
CA SER A 257 2.92 -21.42 9.69
C SER A 257 4.41 -21.09 9.67
N THR A 258 5.26 -22.09 9.38
CA THR A 258 6.72 -21.97 9.30
C THR A 258 7.22 -22.53 7.98
N ASN A 259 8.46 -22.18 7.62
CA ASN A 259 9.14 -22.75 6.46
C ASN A 259 9.69 -24.16 6.77
N ASP A 260 8.83 -25.06 7.23
CA ASP A 260 9.18 -26.44 7.55
C ASP A 260 8.04 -27.38 7.14
N ARG A 261 8.22 -28.07 6.01
CA ARG A 261 7.26 -29.05 5.47
C ARG A 261 6.97 -30.17 6.45
N SER A 262 7.91 -30.56 7.32
CA SER A 262 7.68 -31.67 8.26
C SER A 262 6.66 -31.35 9.35
N SER A 263 6.49 -30.06 9.65
CA SER A 263 5.47 -29.53 10.57
C SER A 263 4.15 -29.16 9.89
N ALA A 264 4.10 -29.23 8.56
CA ALA A 264 2.94 -28.82 7.78
C ALA A 264 1.86 -29.92 7.75
N THR A 265 0.61 -29.50 7.68
CA THR A 265 -0.54 -30.40 7.61
C THR A 265 -1.00 -30.53 6.18
N LYS A 266 -1.41 -31.73 5.74
CA LYS A 266 -1.99 -31.93 4.42
C LYS A 266 -3.30 -31.13 4.30
N ILE A 267 -3.47 -30.39 3.21
CA ILE A 267 -4.71 -29.69 2.90
C ILE A 267 -5.77 -30.73 2.50
N ASP A 268 -6.98 -30.58 3.04
CA ASP A 268 -8.11 -31.43 2.68
C ASP A 268 -8.40 -31.31 1.17
N SER A 269 -8.51 -32.44 0.48
CA SER A 269 -8.72 -32.46 -0.98
C SER A 269 -10.05 -31.81 -1.39
N SER A 270 -11.04 -31.70 -0.50
CA SER A 270 -12.28 -30.94 -0.75
C SER A 270 -12.06 -29.43 -0.89
N LEU A 271 -10.94 -28.90 -0.38
CA LEU A 271 -10.54 -27.50 -0.53
C LEU A 271 -9.70 -27.25 -1.79
N ILE A 272 -9.53 -28.27 -2.64
CA ILE A 272 -8.69 -28.21 -3.83
C ILE A 272 -9.54 -28.50 -5.07
N ILE A 273 -9.55 -27.56 -6.01
CA ILE A 273 -10.21 -27.71 -7.30
C ILE A 273 -9.13 -27.81 -8.38
N LYS A 274 -9.19 -28.86 -9.19
CA LYS A 274 -8.30 -29.08 -10.34
C LYS A 274 -9.03 -28.78 -11.65
N GLU A 275 -8.45 -27.90 -12.47
CA GLU A 275 -8.93 -27.58 -13.83
C GLU A 275 -7.77 -27.68 -14.82
N GLY A 276 -7.71 -28.76 -15.60
CA GLY A 276 -6.47 -29.08 -16.34
C GLY A 276 -5.32 -29.28 -15.34
N GLU A 277 -4.14 -28.70 -15.58
CA GLU A 277 -3.02 -28.73 -14.62
C GLU A 277 -2.96 -27.49 -13.70
N LYS A 278 -4.11 -26.81 -13.51
CA LYS A 278 -4.25 -25.71 -12.57
C LYS A 278 -4.91 -26.19 -11.29
N TYR A 279 -4.33 -25.81 -10.16
CA TYR A 279 -4.78 -26.21 -8.83
C TYR A 279 -5.20 -24.97 -8.05
N SER A 280 -6.47 -24.89 -7.66
CA SER A 280 -7.03 -23.84 -6.84
C SER A 280 -7.25 -24.34 -5.42
N LEU A 281 -6.49 -23.81 -4.47
CA LEU A 281 -6.52 -24.18 -3.06
C LEU A 281 -7.27 -23.08 -2.28
N MET A 282 -8.35 -23.46 -1.62
CA MET A 282 -9.03 -22.60 -0.66
C MET A 282 -8.34 -22.73 0.70
N LEU A 283 -7.82 -21.62 1.22
CA LEU A 283 -7.12 -21.63 2.50
C LEU A 283 -8.14 -21.83 3.65
N PRO A 284 -7.94 -22.83 4.53
CA PRO A 284 -8.91 -23.21 5.53
C PRO A 284 -9.07 -22.16 6.64
N GLU A 285 -10.14 -22.30 7.42
CA GLU A 285 -10.32 -21.53 8.66
C GLU A 285 -9.11 -21.67 9.59
N GLY A 286 -8.81 -20.60 10.35
CA GLY A 286 -7.65 -20.55 11.24
C GLY A 286 -6.30 -20.31 10.54
N THR A 287 -6.25 -20.26 9.21
CA THR A 287 -5.03 -19.89 8.48
C THR A 287 -4.67 -18.43 8.74
N LEU A 288 -3.55 -18.20 9.43
CA LEU A 288 -3.00 -16.87 9.71
C LEU A 288 -1.78 -16.60 8.83
N SER A 289 -1.64 -15.35 8.41
CA SER A 289 -0.42 -14.83 7.77
C SER A 289 0.76 -14.83 8.77
N PRO A 290 2.01 -15.11 8.34
CA PRO A 290 2.37 -15.68 7.04
C PRO A 290 2.01 -17.16 6.98
N VAL A 291 1.66 -17.63 5.79
CA VAL A 291 1.39 -19.04 5.51
C VAL A 291 2.38 -19.60 4.51
N PHE A 292 2.75 -20.86 4.69
CA PHE A 292 3.59 -21.63 3.80
C PHE A 292 2.79 -22.77 3.16
N VAL A 293 2.91 -22.94 1.85
CA VAL A 293 2.33 -24.05 1.09
C VAL A 293 3.45 -24.83 0.43
N PHE A 294 3.43 -26.16 0.60
CA PHE A 294 4.45 -27.08 0.10
C PHE A 294 3.81 -28.13 -0.81
N PHE A 295 4.50 -28.45 -1.89
CA PHE A 295 4.16 -29.54 -2.80
C PHE A 295 5.37 -29.94 -3.65
N THR A 296 5.26 -31.06 -4.35
CA THR A 296 6.34 -31.57 -5.20
C THR A 296 5.80 -31.82 -6.61
N THR A 297 6.59 -31.49 -7.62
CA THR A 297 6.26 -31.79 -9.02
C THR A 297 7.32 -32.69 -9.63
N LYS A 298 6.90 -33.63 -10.48
CA LYS A 298 7.79 -34.46 -11.28
C LYS A 298 8.21 -33.71 -12.54
N ILE A 299 9.52 -33.68 -12.81
CA ILE A 299 10.09 -33.14 -14.04
C ILE A 299 9.67 -34.04 -15.20
N ALA A 300 9.11 -33.44 -16.25
CA ALA A 300 8.71 -34.19 -17.44
C ALA A 300 9.91 -34.89 -18.09
N GLU A 301 9.72 -36.15 -18.49
CA GLU A 301 10.77 -36.94 -19.14
C GLU A 301 11.04 -36.40 -20.55
N ASP A 302 12.31 -36.12 -20.84
CA ASP A 302 12.77 -35.75 -22.17
C ASP A 302 14.13 -36.38 -22.45
N PHE A 303 14.08 -37.55 -23.07
CA PHE A 303 15.24 -38.34 -23.44
C PHE A 303 15.94 -37.85 -24.72
N VAL A 304 15.38 -36.85 -25.41
CA VAL A 304 15.84 -36.42 -26.75
C VAL A 304 16.71 -35.17 -26.65
N THR A 305 16.38 -34.25 -25.74
CA THR A 305 17.14 -33.00 -25.59
C THR A 305 18.17 -33.12 -24.47
N ASN A 306 19.38 -32.64 -24.73
CA ASN A 306 20.42 -32.52 -23.71
C ASN A 306 20.71 -31.04 -23.43
N GLY A 307 21.06 -30.71 -22.18
CA GLY A 307 21.52 -29.38 -21.76
C GLY A 307 20.61 -28.73 -20.72
N THR A 308 20.91 -27.47 -20.40
CA THR A 308 20.19 -26.73 -19.36
C THR A 308 18.74 -26.46 -19.75
N LYS A 309 17.82 -26.89 -18.88
CA LYS A 309 16.41 -26.53 -18.92
C LYS A 309 16.06 -25.64 -17.73
N THR A 310 15.02 -24.85 -17.91
CA THR A 310 14.45 -24.01 -16.88
C THR A 310 12.95 -24.24 -16.81
N THR A 311 12.46 -24.47 -15.60
CA THR A 311 11.03 -24.62 -15.32
C THR A 311 10.58 -23.46 -14.44
N THR A 312 9.62 -22.67 -14.91
CA THR A 312 9.03 -21.55 -14.17
C THR A 312 7.66 -21.94 -13.64
N ASN A 313 7.43 -21.76 -12.35
CA ASN A 313 6.13 -21.98 -11.71
C ASN A 313 5.57 -20.63 -11.20
N VAL A 314 4.30 -20.36 -11.52
CA VAL A 314 3.58 -19.15 -11.12
C VAL A 314 2.37 -19.50 -10.25
N ALA A 315 2.31 -18.87 -9.08
CA ALA A 315 1.18 -18.91 -8.16
C ALA A 315 0.49 -17.54 -8.07
N ARG A 316 -0.81 -17.52 -7.82
CA ARG A 316 -1.63 -16.31 -7.68
C ARG A 316 -2.54 -16.39 -6.48
N LEU A 317 -2.63 -15.32 -5.71
CA LEU A 317 -3.54 -15.19 -4.57
C LEU A 317 -4.76 -14.35 -4.96
N TYR A 318 -5.94 -14.85 -4.68
CA TYR A 318 -7.21 -14.17 -4.87
C TYR A 318 -7.97 -14.02 -3.56
N LYS A 319 -8.74 -12.95 -3.47
CA LYS A 319 -9.77 -12.76 -2.46
C LYS A 319 -11.02 -12.23 -3.15
N ASP A 320 -12.13 -12.93 -2.97
CA ASP A 320 -13.42 -12.60 -3.59
C ASP A 320 -13.29 -12.42 -5.11
N ASP A 321 -12.56 -13.37 -5.73
CA ASP A 321 -12.20 -13.42 -7.16
C ASP A 321 -11.38 -12.25 -7.72
N VAL A 322 -10.91 -11.35 -6.86
CA VAL A 322 -9.96 -10.29 -7.22
C VAL A 322 -8.53 -10.76 -6.96
N GLU A 323 -7.67 -10.71 -7.97
CA GLU A 323 -6.23 -10.98 -7.84
C GLU A 323 -5.59 -9.97 -6.89
N LYS A 324 -4.84 -10.46 -5.90
CA LYS A 324 -4.14 -9.65 -4.90
C LYS A 324 -2.63 -9.74 -5.01
N LEU A 325 -2.12 -10.86 -5.52
CA LEU A 325 -0.68 -11.12 -5.57
C LEU A 325 -0.36 -12.18 -6.62
N VAL A 326 0.74 -11.97 -7.35
CA VAL A 326 1.35 -12.97 -8.24
C VAL A 326 2.75 -13.25 -7.73
N ILE A 327 3.12 -14.53 -7.64
CA ILE A 327 4.41 -14.99 -7.12
C ILE A 327 4.94 -16.05 -8.07
N SER A 328 6.21 -15.98 -8.45
CA SER A 328 6.82 -16.98 -9.32
C SER A 328 8.25 -17.29 -8.92
N ASP A 329 8.72 -18.47 -9.30
CA ASP A 329 10.13 -18.82 -9.24
C ASP A 329 10.49 -19.76 -10.41
N ALA A 330 11.77 -19.80 -10.75
CA ALA A 330 12.31 -20.59 -11.85
C ALA A 330 13.47 -21.47 -11.38
N VAL A 331 13.38 -22.76 -11.64
CA VAL A 331 14.43 -23.74 -11.33
C VAL A 331 15.12 -24.16 -12.62
N SER A 332 16.44 -24.00 -12.67
CA SER A 332 17.27 -24.45 -13.79
C SER A 332 18.02 -25.73 -13.43
N TYR A 333 18.11 -26.67 -14.38
CA TYR A 333 18.76 -27.96 -14.20
C TYR A 333 19.33 -28.49 -15.52
N ASP A 334 20.35 -29.35 -15.44
CA ASP A 334 20.86 -30.07 -16.62
C ASP A 334 19.91 -31.23 -16.96
N ASN A 335 19.29 -31.20 -18.13
CA ASN A 335 18.55 -32.33 -18.67
C ASN A 335 19.54 -33.24 -19.38
N ARG A 336 19.90 -34.34 -18.73
CA ARG A 336 20.78 -35.35 -19.29
C ARG A 336 20.30 -36.72 -18.85
N TRP A 337 19.90 -37.56 -19.79
CA TRP A 337 19.38 -38.89 -19.46
C TRP A 337 20.39 -39.99 -19.75
N ILE A 338 21.03 -39.95 -20.91
CA ILE A 338 21.95 -40.99 -21.37
C ILE A 338 23.19 -40.33 -21.97
N GLU A 339 24.37 -40.83 -21.61
CA GLU A 339 25.65 -40.42 -22.14
C GLU A 339 26.42 -41.66 -22.62
N LYS A 340 26.79 -41.69 -23.91
CA LYS A 340 27.63 -42.75 -24.51
C LYS A 340 28.97 -42.13 -24.92
N GLN A 341 30.05 -42.62 -24.33
CA GLN A 341 31.41 -42.14 -24.60
C GLN A 341 32.31 -43.28 -25.05
N ALA A 342 33.18 -43.01 -26.02
CA ALA A 342 34.21 -43.95 -26.42
C ALA A 342 35.32 -43.99 -25.37
N GLY A 343 35.69 -45.20 -24.96
CA GLY A 343 36.84 -45.51 -24.14
C GLY A 343 38.08 -45.79 -24.98
N LEU A 344 38.92 -46.70 -24.51
CA LEU A 344 40.14 -47.12 -25.21
C LEU A 344 39.80 -47.81 -26.54
N ILE A 345 40.57 -47.47 -27.59
CA ILE A 345 40.59 -48.18 -28.86
C ILE A 345 41.82 -49.08 -28.87
N GLU A 346 41.61 -50.39 -28.95
CA GLU A 346 42.68 -51.38 -29.08
C GLU A 346 42.79 -51.87 -30.52
N TYR A 347 44.01 -51.96 -31.06
CA TYR A 347 44.26 -52.51 -32.39
C TYR A 347 44.90 -53.89 -32.25
N LYS A 348 44.31 -54.91 -32.88
CA LYS A 348 44.82 -56.29 -32.89
C LYS A 348 44.96 -56.79 -34.31
N THR A 349 45.99 -57.57 -34.59
CA THR A 349 46.15 -58.24 -35.89
C THR A 349 45.42 -59.57 -35.83
N GLU A 350 44.47 -59.79 -36.74
CA GLU A 350 43.66 -60.99 -36.80
C GLU A 350 43.55 -61.53 -38.22
N THR A 351 43.53 -62.85 -38.35
CA THR A 351 43.34 -63.52 -39.63
C THR A 351 41.85 -63.70 -39.91
N VAL A 352 41.32 -62.93 -40.85
CA VAL A 352 39.93 -63.02 -41.32
C VAL A 352 39.94 -63.50 -42.77
N ASP A 353 39.31 -64.64 -43.03
CA ASP A 353 39.31 -65.31 -44.34
C ASP A 353 40.71 -65.62 -44.90
N GLY A 354 41.67 -65.93 -44.01
CA GLY A 354 43.05 -66.28 -44.39
C GLY A 354 43.98 -65.10 -44.66
N ILE A 355 43.52 -63.86 -44.45
CA ILE A 355 44.31 -62.63 -44.61
C ILE A 355 44.46 -61.93 -43.25
N GLU A 356 45.67 -61.56 -42.86
CA GLU A 356 45.90 -60.74 -41.67
C GLU A 356 45.35 -59.32 -41.86
N LYS A 357 44.50 -58.88 -40.93
CA LYS A 357 43.90 -57.55 -40.89
C LYS A 357 44.10 -56.94 -39.52
N THR A 358 44.32 -55.64 -39.47
CA THR A 358 44.25 -54.89 -38.21
C THR A 358 42.78 -54.60 -37.89
N VAL A 359 42.30 -55.14 -36.78
CA VAL A 359 40.94 -54.95 -36.26
C VAL A 359 41.00 -53.98 -35.08
N ALA A 360 40.12 -52.98 -35.08
CA ALA A 360 39.96 -52.05 -33.98
C ALA A 360 38.81 -52.48 -33.06
N TYR A 361 39.09 -52.57 -31.77
CA TYR A 361 38.12 -52.86 -30.71
C TYR A 361 37.88 -51.58 -29.91
N ILE A 362 36.63 -51.10 -29.90
CA ILE A 362 36.24 -49.89 -29.18
C ILE A 362 35.47 -50.30 -27.92
N THR A 363 35.96 -49.88 -26.74
CA THR A 363 35.17 -49.99 -25.50
C THR A 363 34.23 -48.80 -25.42
N TRP A 364 32.94 -49.02 -25.16
CA TRP A 364 31.97 -47.94 -24.94
C TRP A 364 31.55 -47.88 -23.47
N PHE A 365 31.52 -46.68 -22.91
CA PHE A 365 30.92 -46.42 -21.59
C PHE A 365 29.55 -45.76 -21.80
N ILE A 366 28.52 -46.36 -21.20
CA ILE A 366 27.16 -45.82 -21.22
C ILE A 366 26.76 -45.51 -19.79
N THR A 367 26.59 -44.22 -19.49
CA THR A 367 25.99 -43.75 -18.25
C THR A 367 24.53 -43.43 -18.51
N VAL A 368 23.64 -43.96 -17.67
CA VAL A 368 22.20 -43.72 -17.77
C VAL A 368 21.71 -43.07 -16.47
N ASN A 369 20.60 -42.34 -16.59
CA ASN A 369 19.86 -41.75 -15.48
C ASN A 369 20.62 -40.65 -14.71
N HIS A 370 21.25 -39.69 -15.41
CA HIS A 370 21.83 -38.53 -14.71
C HIS A 370 20.76 -37.66 -14.03
N MET A 371 19.49 -37.80 -14.45
CA MET A 371 18.36 -37.15 -13.79
C MET A 371 18.08 -37.68 -12.38
N GLY A 372 18.55 -38.89 -12.04
CA GLY A 372 18.34 -39.48 -10.71
C GLY A 372 16.92 -40.02 -10.50
N ALA A 373 16.22 -40.39 -11.56
CA ALA A 373 14.89 -40.98 -11.51
C ALA A 373 14.91 -42.41 -10.95
N SER A 374 13.79 -42.88 -10.40
CA SER A 374 13.63 -44.30 -10.05
C SER A 374 13.28 -45.12 -11.29
N LEU A 375 14.15 -46.07 -11.66
CA LEU A 375 14.03 -46.88 -12.89
C LEU A 375 13.98 -48.39 -12.57
N PRO A 376 12.92 -48.90 -11.89
CA PRO A 376 12.90 -50.26 -11.36
C PRO A 376 12.94 -51.37 -12.43
N ASN A 377 12.59 -51.06 -13.67
CA ASN A 377 12.52 -52.03 -14.78
C ASN A 377 13.24 -51.53 -16.06
N ALA A 378 14.25 -50.66 -15.92
CA ALA A 378 14.96 -50.15 -17.10
C ALA A 378 15.79 -51.23 -17.80
N ARG A 379 15.75 -51.23 -19.14
CA ARG A 379 16.57 -52.07 -20.01
C ARG A 379 17.35 -51.20 -20.98
N ILE A 380 18.67 -51.42 -21.05
CA ILE A 380 19.52 -50.83 -22.08
C ILE A 380 19.55 -51.80 -23.27
N VAL A 381 19.23 -51.28 -24.46
CA VAL A 381 19.34 -52.00 -25.72
C VAL A 381 20.27 -51.19 -26.61
N ASP A 382 21.40 -51.79 -27.01
CA ASP A 382 22.26 -51.26 -28.08
C ASP A 382 21.81 -51.92 -29.39
N VAL A 383 21.46 -51.12 -30.40
CA VAL A 383 20.93 -51.59 -31.71
C VAL A 383 21.93 -51.38 -32.84
#